data_AF-A0A960JU20-F1
#
_entry.id   AF-A0A960JU20-F1
#
_cell.length_a   1.000
_cell.length_b   1.000
_cell.length_c   1.000
_cell.angle_alpha   90.00
_cell.angle_beta   90.00
_cell.angle_gamma   90.00
#
_symmetry.space_group_name_H-M   'P 1'
#
loop_
_entity.id
_entity.type
_entity.pdbx_description
1 polymer ?
#
loop_
_entity_poly.entity_id
_entity_poly.type
_entity_poly.pdbx_seq_one_letter_code
_entity_poly.pdbx_strand_id
1 'polypeptide(L)'
;MQNDDLDLDVTAFLPEGVVIASEVEPDDSDVIASETQSGGGDLVASQGQPDGNDQQVSLEDLRQIELDLDAVDAAIAALDAGTYGIDPQTGEPIRDEDLEANPTAVF
;
A
#
# COMPACT_ATOMS: atom_id res chain seq x y z
N MET A 1 -14.78 -27.07 34.34
CA MET A 1 -14.21 -25.81 33.83
C MET A 1 -15.39 -25.04 33.26
N GLN A 2 -15.88 -24.06 34.00
CA GLN A 2 -16.86 -23.11 33.47
C GLN A 2 -16.10 -22.23 32.49
N ASN A 3 -16.52 -22.22 31.22
CA ASN A 3 -16.06 -21.20 30.30
C ASN A 3 -16.87 -19.95 30.69
N ASP A 4 -16.24 -19.04 31.42
CA ASP A 4 -16.77 -17.69 31.53
C ASP A 4 -16.64 -17.06 30.14
N ASP A 5 -17.75 -17.00 29.41
CA ASP A 5 -17.88 -16.16 28.23
C ASP A 5 -17.53 -14.72 28.65
N LEU A 6 -16.37 -14.24 28.21
CA LEU A 6 -15.94 -12.87 28.42
C LEU A 6 -16.69 -11.99 27.41
N ASP A 7 -17.74 -11.31 27.87
CA ASP A 7 -18.38 -10.23 27.14
C ASP A 7 -17.37 -9.09 26.93
N LEU A 8 -16.72 -9.08 25.77
CA LEU A 8 -15.82 -8.02 25.34
C LEU A 8 -16.66 -6.87 24.80
N ASP A 9 -16.69 -5.76 25.53
CA ASP A 9 -17.31 -4.52 25.04
C ASP A 9 -16.43 -3.89 23.97
N VAL A 10 -16.73 -4.20 22.70
CA VAL A 10 -16.00 -3.72 21.53
C VAL A 10 -16.09 -2.19 21.40
N THR A 11 -17.09 -1.55 22.02
CA THR A 11 -17.27 -0.09 21.96
C THR A 11 -16.15 0.66 22.69
N ALA A 12 -15.47 0.02 23.64
CA ALA A 12 -14.33 0.60 24.36
C ALA A 12 -13.09 0.80 23.48
N PHE A 13 -13.01 0.11 22.34
CA PHE A 13 -11.89 0.19 21.41
C PHE A 13 -12.14 1.13 20.22
N LEU A 14 -13.33 1.73 20.14
CA LEU A 14 -13.69 2.59 19.01
C LEU A 14 -13.20 4.03 19.26
N PRO A 15 -12.60 4.68 18.24
CA PRO A 15 -12.26 6.10 18.33
C PRO A 15 -13.53 6.95 18.43
N GLU A 16 -13.43 8.10 19.09
CA GLU A 16 -14.57 9.02 19.23
C GLU A 16 -15.12 9.41 17.84
N GLY A 17 -16.42 9.15 17.62
CA GLY A 17 -17.11 9.41 16.36
C GLY A 17 -17.49 8.17 15.54
N VAL A 18 -17.03 6.97 15.93
CA VAL A 18 -17.45 5.70 15.30
C VAL A 18 -18.64 5.10 16.05
N VAL A 19 -19.79 5.02 15.37
CA VAL A 19 -21.01 4.36 15.87
C VAL A 19 -21.21 3.04 15.14
N ILE A 20 -21.31 1.93 15.88
CA ILE A 20 -21.71 0.64 15.32
C ILE A 20 -23.24 0.56 15.43
N ALA A 21 -23.92 0.65 14.29
CA ALA A 21 -25.35 0.39 14.23
C ALA A 21 -25.59 -1.08 14.61
N SER A 22 -26.31 -1.31 15.70
CA SER A 22 -26.65 -2.65 16.17
C SER A 22 -27.78 -3.21 15.32
N GLU A 23 -27.56 -4.43 14.84
CA GLU A 23 -28.49 -5.31 14.13
C GLU A 23 -28.97 -4.80 12.76
N VAL A 24 -28.13 -5.04 11.75
CA VAL A 24 -28.58 -5.05 10.36
C VAL A 24 -29.24 -6.42 10.11
N GLU A 25 -30.56 -6.47 10.09
CA GLU A 25 -31.24 -7.50 9.29
C GLU A 25 -30.73 -7.29 7.86
N PRO A 26 -30.18 -8.31 7.16
CA PRO A 26 -29.72 -8.13 5.80
C PRO A 26 -30.93 -8.01 4.87
N ASP A 27 -31.57 -6.85 4.87
CA ASP A 27 -32.54 -6.46 3.85
C ASP A 27 -31.75 -5.91 2.66
N ASP A 28 -31.86 -6.61 1.54
CA ASP A 28 -31.14 -6.49 0.27
C ASP A 28 -31.32 -5.13 -0.47
N SER A 29 -31.42 -4.00 0.22
CA SER A 29 -31.61 -2.70 -0.42
C SER A 29 -31.16 -1.53 0.44
N ASP A 30 -29.85 -1.22 0.40
CA ASP A 30 -29.45 0.17 0.60
C ASP A 30 -28.34 0.59 -0.37
N VAL A 31 -28.82 1.35 -1.36
CA VAL A 31 -28.09 2.06 -2.39
C VAL A 31 -27.38 3.26 -1.76
N ILE A 32 -26.12 3.09 -1.41
CA ILE A 32 -25.21 4.21 -1.14
C ILE A 32 -24.85 4.90 -2.47
N ALA A 33 -25.69 5.86 -2.86
CA ALA A 33 -25.39 6.83 -3.92
C ALA A 33 -24.32 7.81 -3.44
N SER A 34 -23.05 7.38 -3.54
CA SER A 34 -21.90 8.29 -3.55
C SER A 34 -21.55 8.58 -5.01
N GLU A 35 -22.21 9.58 -5.58
CA GLU A 35 -21.91 10.08 -6.92
C GLU A 35 -20.74 11.07 -6.80
N THR A 36 -19.52 10.68 -7.18
CA THR A 36 -18.66 11.53 -8.02
C THR A 36 -17.61 10.71 -8.77
N GLN A 37 -17.55 11.01 -10.07
CA GLN A 37 -16.47 10.75 -11.02
C GLN A 37 -16.48 9.41 -11.75
N SER A 38 -17.40 9.34 -12.72
CA SER A 38 -17.04 9.21 -14.15
C SER A 38 -15.54 8.96 -14.39
N GLY A 39 -15.19 7.70 -14.35
CA GLY A 39 -13.88 7.17 -14.69
C GLY A 39 -14.06 5.72 -15.13
N GLY A 40 -15.05 5.46 -15.99
CA GLY A 40 -15.09 4.27 -16.81
C GLY A 40 -13.93 4.31 -17.80
N GLY A 41 -12.71 4.22 -17.26
CA GLY A 41 -11.57 3.73 -17.99
C GLY A 41 -11.94 2.31 -18.32
N ASP A 42 -12.38 2.13 -19.56
CA ASP A 42 -12.24 0.92 -20.33
C ASP A 42 -10.77 0.47 -20.18
N LEU A 43 -10.47 -0.22 -19.08
CA LEU A 43 -9.33 -1.09 -19.02
C LEU A 43 -9.72 -2.24 -19.93
N VAL A 44 -9.60 -1.99 -21.23
CA VAL A 44 -9.25 -3.05 -22.14
C VAL A 44 -8.00 -3.65 -21.50
N ALA A 45 -8.20 -4.75 -20.80
CA ALA A 45 -7.21 -5.79 -20.80
C ALA A 45 -7.11 -6.22 -22.28
N SER A 46 -6.44 -5.38 -23.07
CA SER A 46 -5.48 -5.88 -24.03
C SER A 46 -4.51 -6.66 -23.16
N GLN A 47 -4.91 -7.88 -22.79
CA GLN A 47 -3.98 -8.96 -22.58
C GLN A 47 -3.20 -8.94 -23.88
N GLY A 48 -2.07 -8.24 -23.83
CA GLY A 48 -1.05 -8.34 -24.84
C GLY A 48 -0.93 -9.83 -25.05
N GLN A 49 -1.26 -10.24 -26.27
CA GLN A 49 -0.84 -11.52 -26.80
C GLN A 49 0.52 -11.85 -26.18
N PRO A 50 0.75 -13.08 -25.70
CA PRO A 50 2.12 -13.54 -25.58
C PRO A 50 2.63 -13.67 -27.02
N ASP A 51 2.93 -12.53 -27.65
CA ASP A 51 3.79 -12.44 -28.80
C ASP A 51 5.12 -12.95 -28.26
N GLY A 52 5.38 -14.23 -28.55
CA GLY A 52 6.55 -14.98 -28.14
C GLY A 52 7.82 -14.30 -28.57
N ASN A 53 8.22 -13.29 -27.80
CA ASN A 53 9.60 -12.99 -27.56
C ASN A 53 9.92 -13.80 -26.32
N ASP A 54 10.70 -14.87 -26.49
CA ASP A 54 11.58 -15.33 -25.44
C ASP A 54 12.29 -14.08 -24.91
N GLN A 55 11.77 -13.48 -23.84
CA GLN A 55 12.42 -12.38 -23.13
C GLN A 55 13.69 -13.00 -22.58
N GLN A 56 14.76 -12.91 -23.37
CA GLN A 56 16.10 -13.17 -22.92
C GLN A 56 16.37 -12.11 -21.87
N VAL A 57 15.98 -12.40 -20.63
CA VAL A 57 16.30 -11.57 -19.48
C VAL A 57 17.82 -11.58 -19.42
N SER A 58 18.43 -10.44 -19.69
CA SER A 58 19.88 -10.35 -19.67
C SER A 58 20.34 -10.42 -18.21
N LEU A 59 21.58 -10.87 -18.00
CA LEU A 59 22.19 -10.80 -16.67
C LEU A 59 22.27 -9.35 -16.17
N GLU A 60 22.28 -8.36 -17.06
CA GLU A 60 22.23 -6.95 -16.69
C GLU A 60 20.87 -6.58 -16.10
N ASP A 61 19.79 -7.02 -16.74
CA ASP A 61 18.43 -6.75 -16.26
C ASP A 61 18.20 -7.38 -14.89
N LEU A 62 18.69 -8.61 -14.67
CA LEU A 62 18.60 -9.26 -13.36
C LEU A 62 19.39 -8.49 -12.29
N ARG A 63 20.60 -8.01 -12.61
CA ARG A 63 21.40 -7.21 -11.68
C ARG A 63 20.74 -5.87 -11.36
N GLN A 64 20.08 -5.26 -12.35
CA GLN A 64 19.35 -4.02 -12.11
C GLN A 64 18.16 -4.27 -11.17
N ILE A 65 17.41 -5.35 -11.40
CA ILE A 65 16.30 -5.74 -10.51
C ILE A 65 16.80 -5.99 -9.09
N GLU A 66 17.92 -6.70 -8.91
CA GLU A 66 18.51 -6.92 -7.58
C GLU A 66 18.87 -5.60 -6.89
N LEU A 67 19.45 -4.64 -7.62
CA LEU A 67 19.80 -3.33 -7.08
C LEU A 67 18.56 -2.50 -6.70
N ASP A 68 17.51 -2.55 -7.52
CA ASP A 68 16.27 -1.86 -7.25
C ASP A 68 15.58 -2.44 -6.00
N LEU A 69 15.63 -3.77 -5.82
CA LEU A 69 15.10 -4.44 -4.62
C LEU A 69 15.89 -4.08 -3.36
N ASP A 70 17.23 -4.03 -3.43
CA ASP A 70 18.07 -3.58 -2.32
C ASP A 70 17.72 -2.13 -1.91
N ALA A 71 17.41 -1.26 -2.87
CA ALA A 71 16.99 0.11 -2.59
C ALA A 71 15.62 0.16 -1.88
N VAL A 72 14.67 -0.69 -2.28
CA VAL A 72 13.36 -0.83 -1.60
C VAL A 72 13.56 -1.30 -0.16
N ASP A 73 14.38 -2.32 0.07
CA ASP A 73 14.64 -2.85 1.41
C ASP A 73 15.30 -1.80 2.31
N ALA A 74 16.23 -1.01 1.77
CA ALA A 74 16.84 0.10 2.50
C ALA A 74 15.81 1.18 2.88
N ALA A 75 14.90 1.54 1.97
CA ALA A 75 13.86 2.52 2.24
C ALA A 75 12.86 2.02 3.30
N ILE A 76 12.50 0.74 3.28
CA ILE A 76 11.67 0.11 4.32
C ILE A 76 12.38 0.14 5.67
N ALA A 77 13.65 -0.22 5.72
CA ALA A 77 14.43 -0.16 6.96
C ALA A 77 14.52 1.27 7.52
N ALA A 78 14.63 2.28 6.65
CA ALA A 78 14.61 3.68 7.04
C ALA A 78 13.23 4.10 7.59
N LEU A 79 12.12 3.62 7.01
CA LEU A 79 10.76 3.84 7.55
C LEU A 79 10.61 3.22 8.95
N ASP A 80 11.05 1.97 9.12
CA ASP A 80 11.01 1.27 10.41
C ASP A 80 11.86 1.96 11.48
N ALA A 81 13.00 2.55 11.08
CA ALA A 81 13.86 3.36 11.94
C ALA A 81 13.32 4.78 12.18
N GLY A 82 12.31 5.22 11.43
CA GLY A 82 11.79 6.58 11.46
C GLY A 82 12.72 7.62 10.83
N THR A 83 13.65 7.20 9.97
CA THR A 83 14.64 8.04 9.29
C THR A 83 14.41 8.14 7.78
N TYR A 84 13.24 7.71 7.28
CA TYR A 84 12.90 7.86 5.87
C TYR A 84 12.94 9.34 5.45
N GLY A 85 13.49 9.61 4.27
CA GLY A 85 13.68 10.96 3.75
C GLY A 85 14.83 11.73 4.39
N ILE A 86 15.68 11.08 5.19
CA ILE A 86 16.90 11.66 5.76
C ILE A 86 18.10 10.92 5.15
N ASP A 87 19.06 11.67 4.60
CA ASP A 87 20.32 11.13 4.11
C ASP A 87 21.14 10.57 5.29
N PRO A 88 21.50 9.28 5.30
CA PRO A 88 22.25 8.64 6.38
C PRO A 88 23.72 9.08 6.46
N GLN A 89 24.29 9.66 5.39
CA GLN A 89 25.67 10.15 5.36
C GLN A 89 25.77 11.55 5.94
N THR A 90 24.85 12.44 5.56
CA THR A 90 24.89 13.86 5.96
C THR A 90 23.94 14.19 7.11
N GLY A 91 22.88 13.40 7.30
CA GLY A 91 21.79 13.68 8.22
C GLY A 91 20.83 14.77 7.72
N GLU A 92 20.98 15.23 6.48
CA GLU A 92 20.11 16.26 5.90
C GLU A 92 18.84 15.64 5.30
N PRO A 93 17.70 16.36 5.29
CA PRO A 93 16.51 15.92 4.59
C PRO A 93 16.75 15.84 3.08
N ILE A 94 16.32 14.72 2.48
CA ILE A 94 16.25 14.54 1.03
C ILE A 94 15.13 15.46 0.50
N ARG A 95 15.34 16.06 -0.68
CA ARG A 95 14.34 16.97 -1.26
C ARG A 95 13.07 16.19 -1.64
N ASP A 96 11.91 16.77 -1.37
CA ASP A 96 10.61 16.17 -1.71
C ASP A 96 10.50 15.85 -3.21
N GLU A 97 11.05 16.70 -4.08
CA GLU A 97 11.12 16.49 -5.53
C GLU A 97 11.86 15.19 -5.91
N ASP A 98 12.92 14.86 -5.17
CA ASP A 98 13.72 13.66 -5.41
C ASP A 98 13.00 12.42 -4.89
N LEU A 99 12.31 12.53 -3.74
CA LEU A 99 11.49 11.44 -3.19
C LEU A 99 10.23 11.17 -4.01
N GLU A 100 9.62 12.20 -4.60
CA GLU A 100 8.48 12.06 -5.50
C GLU A 100 8.89 11.35 -6.81
N ALA A 101 10.06 11.69 -7.34
CA ALA A 101 10.61 11.04 -8.53
C ALA A 101 11.13 9.62 -8.24
N ASN A 102 11.70 9.40 -7.05
CA ASN A 102 12.29 8.13 -6.62
C ASN A 102 12.03 7.88 -5.12
N PRO A 103 10.94 7.17 -4.77
CA PRO A 103 10.55 6.95 -3.39
C PRO A 103 11.49 6.00 -2.62
N THR A 104 12.40 5.31 -3.30
CA THR A 104 13.41 4.47 -2.64
C THR A 104 14.75 5.20 -2.49
N ALA A 105 14.80 6.51 -2.76
CA ALA A 105 16.00 7.30 -2.54
C ALA A 105 16.34 7.38 -1.05
N VAL A 106 17.58 7.02 -0.72
CA VAL A 106 18.12 7.03 0.63
C VAL A 106 19.43 7.85 0.71
N PHE A 107 19.71 8.69 -0.29
CA PHE A 107 20.87 9.60 -0.39
C PHE A 107 20.62 10.66 -1.46
#